data_AF-A0A845T0Y1-F1
#
_entry.id   AF-A0A845T0Y1-F1
#
_cell.length_a   1.000
_cell.length_b   1.000
_cell.length_c   1.000
_cell.angle_alpha   90.00
_cell.angle_beta   90.00
_cell.angle_gamma   90.00
#
_symmetry.space_group_name_H-M   'P 1'
#
loop_
_entity.id
_entity.type
_entity.pdbx_description
1 polymer ?
#
loop_
_entity_poly.entity_id
_entity_poly.type
_entity_poly.pdbx_seq_one_letter_code
_entity_poly.pdbx_strand_id
1 'polypeptide(L)'
;MTLTKIAMTKRGRVALYADGAFVMSLHPDVFAASGLSAGSQIDEDALRELSDAAELREARERALSMLSRQDYTAHGLRDRLTRHVGEEAARQAVERMKELGLVDDERYAARFAQELSERRHYGAARIRQELRRRGIDSQTAAQAVAALEENDPQAHILAVLLKKYPRAAGDETVRRRAWGALLRLGHSPSDVRRALDAFCGGRSGYDFD
;
A
#
# COMPACT_ATOMS: atom_id res chain seq x y z
N MET A 1 15.49 -0.41 39.85
CA MET A 1 15.07 -1.76 40.29
C MET A 1 16.14 -2.77 39.92
N THR A 2 16.26 -3.89 40.64
CA THR A 2 17.30 -4.90 40.37
C THR A 2 16.71 -6.12 39.69
N LEU A 3 17.28 -6.57 38.57
CA LEU A 3 16.88 -7.86 37.97
C LEU A 3 17.22 -9.01 38.90
N THR A 4 16.20 -9.69 39.43
CA THR A 4 16.36 -10.80 40.37
C THR A 4 16.29 -12.16 39.68
N LYS A 5 15.58 -12.27 38.56
CA LYS A 5 15.43 -13.53 37.84
C LYS A 5 15.20 -13.32 36.35
N ILE A 6 15.78 -14.22 35.55
CA ILE A 6 15.64 -14.29 34.11
C ILE A 6 15.25 -15.73 33.76
N ALA A 7 14.22 -15.93 32.94
CA ALA A 7 13.76 -17.27 32.58
C ALA A 7 13.19 -17.32 31.15
N MET A 8 13.33 -18.46 30.50
CA MET A 8 12.64 -18.71 29.23
C MET A 8 11.16 -19.01 29.46
N THR A 9 10.30 -18.37 28.67
CA THR A 9 8.86 -18.63 28.64
C THR A 9 8.55 -19.82 27.73
N LYS A 10 7.36 -20.41 27.89
CA LYS A 10 6.87 -21.48 26.98
C LYS A 10 6.77 -21.06 25.52
N ARG A 11 6.70 -19.75 25.24
CA ARG A 11 6.65 -19.17 23.90
C ARG A 11 8.02 -18.77 23.36
N GLY A 12 9.12 -19.18 24.02
CA GLY A 12 10.48 -18.89 23.56
C GLY A 12 10.96 -17.44 23.81
N ARG A 13 10.22 -16.62 24.57
CA ARG A 13 10.65 -15.29 25.01
C ARG A 13 11.43 -15.35 26.31
N VAL A 14 12.24 -14.35 26.59
CA VAL A 14 12.97 -14.17 27.86
C VAL A 14 12.12 -13.32 28.80
N ALA A 15 11.64 -13.88 29.90
CA ALA A 15 10.93 -13.16 30.95
C ALA A 15 11.91 -12.56 31.95
N LEU A 16 11.74 -11.25 32.22
CA LEU A 16 12.51 -10.48 33.17
C LEU A 16 11.70 -10.26 34.45
N TYR A 17 12.32 -10.55 35.59
CA TYR A 17 11.77 -10.29 36.91
C TYR A 17 12.70 -9.35 37.67
N ALA A 18 12.13 -8.29 38.26
CA ALA A 18 12.84 -7.37 39.12
C ALA A 18 12.15 -7.31 40.48
N ASP A 19 12.95 -7.29 41.55
CA ASP A 19 12.48 -7.26 42.93
C ASP A 19 11.40 -8.33 43.25
N GLY A 20 11.47 -9.47 42.54
CA GLY A 20 10.57 -10.62 42.69
C GLY A 20 9.28 -10.56 41.85
N ALA A 21 9.01 -9.46 41.17
CA ALA A 21 7.83 -9.28 40.30
C ALA A 21 8.20 -9.41 38.81
N PHE A 22 7.25 -9.88 37.99
CA PHE A 22 7.40 -9.87 36.54
C PHE A 22 7.36 -8.44 36.02
N VAL A 23 8.33 -8.08 35.17
CA VAL A 23 8.44 -6.75 34.58
C VAL A 23 7.98 -6.77 33.12
N MET A 24 8.65 -7.57 32.29
CA MET A 24 8.35 -7.68 30.86
C MET A 24 8.93 -8.97 30.26
N SER A 25 8.62 -9.23 28.99
CA SER A 25 9.23 -10.32 28.23
C SER A 25 9.79 -9.84 26.90
N LEU A 26 11.03 -10.23 26.63
CA LEU A 26 11.80 -9.81 25.46
C LEU A 26 11.96 -10.96 24.46
N HIS A 27 12.08 -10.62 23.18
CA HIS A 27 12.63 -11.56 22.21
C HIS A 27 14.09 -11.90 22.59
N PRO A 28 14.58 -13.14 22.40
CA PRO A 28 15.97 -13.51 22.72
C PRO A 28 17.02 -12.54 22.18
N ASP A 29 16.90 -12.11 20.91
CA ASP A 29 17.80 -11.12 20.30
C ASP A 29 17.81 -9.77 21.03
N VAL A 30 16.66 -9.28 21.48
CA VAL A 30 16.55 -8.00 22.21
C VAL A 30 17.19 -8.13 23.59
N PHE A 31 16.98 -9.25 24.26
CA PHE A 31 17.63 -9.54 25.53
C PHE A 31 19.15 -9.69 25.38
N ALA A 32 19.61 -10.39 24.35
CA ALA A 32 21.04 -10.55 24.08
C ALA A 32 21.71 -9.20 23.78
N ALA A 33 21.04 -8.34 23.01
CA ALA A 33 21.54 -7.01 22.66
C ALA A 33 21.55 -6.02 23.84
N SER A 34 20.72 -6.22 24.87
CA SER A 34 20.66 -5.30 26.01
C SER A 34 21.83 -5.44 26.98
N GLY A 35 22.59 -6.55 26.91
CA GLY A 35 23.69 -6.83 27.84
C GLY A 35 23.24 -7.07 29.29
N LEU A 36 21.95 -7.25 29.53
CA LEU A 36 21.41 -7.45 30.88
C LEU A 36 21.70 -8.86 31.39
N SER A 37 21.98 -8.94 32.69
CA SER A 37 22.13 -10.18 33.44
C SER A 37 21.39 -10.11 34.77
N ALA A 38 21.25 -11.24 35.47
CA ALA A 38 20.77 -11.22 36.84
C ALA A 38 21.71 -10.32 37.69
N GLY A 39 21.13 -9.47 38.52
CA GLY A 39 21.86 -8.46 39.31
C GLY A 39 22.02 -7.09 38.63
N SER A 40 21.69 -6.94 37.34
CA SER A 40 21.72 -5.63 36.68
C SER A 40 20.74 -4.65 37.33
N GLN A 41 21.19 -3.41 37.53
CA GLN A 41 20.33 -2.28 37.87
C GLN A 41 19.64 -1.79 36.60
N ILE A 42 18.33 -1.62 36.67
CA ILE A 42 17.51 -1.05 35.59
C ILE A 42 16.79 0.16 36.16
N ASP A 43 17.04 1.32 35.56
CA ASP A 43 16.28 2.55 35.82
C ASP A 43 15.10 2.68 34.85
N GLU A 44 14.37 3.78 34.96
CA GLU A 44 13.18 4.00 34.14
C GLU A 44 13.52 4.26 32.66
N ASP A 45 14.65 4.90 32.38
CA ASP A 45 15.15 5.15 31.02
C ASP A 45 15.49 3.82 30.33
N ALA A 46 16.27 2.96 30.97
CA ALA A 46 16.62 1.64 30.46
C ALA A 46 15.38 0.77 30.25
N LEU A 47 14.38 0.84 31.15
CA LEU A 47 13.13 0.11 30.97
C LEU A 47 12.34 0.59 29.75
N ARG A 48 12.31 1.90 29.51
CA ARG A 48 11.69 2.48 28.30
C ARG A 48 12.41 2.03 27.03
N GLU A 49 13.74 2.09 27.00
CA GLU A 49 14.54 1.63 25.86
C GLU A 49 14.30 0.15 25.53
N LEU A 50 14.22 -0.71 26.56
CA LEU A 50 13.91 -2.13 26.38
C LEU A 50 12.50 -2.35 25.84
N SER A 51 11.53 -1.57 26.33
CA SER A 51 10.15 -1.61 25.85
C SER A 51 10.08 -1.23 24.36
N ASP A 52 10.71 -0.13 23.98
CA ASP A 52 10.75 0.36 22.59
C ASP A 52 11.45 -0.65 21.68
N ALA A 53 12.56 -1.23 22.11
CA ALA A 53 13.27 -2.28 21.37
C ALA A 53 12.44 -3.56 21.21
N ALA A 54 11.70 -3.96 22.25
CA ALA A 54 10.82 -5.11 22.22
C ALA A 54 9.65 -4.88 21.24
N GLU A 55 9.05 -3.70 21.27
CA GLU A 55 7.94 -3.32 20.41
C GLU A 55 8.38 -3.19 18.94
N LEU A 56 9.54 -2.59 18.68
CA LEU A 56 10.13 -2.54 17.34
C LEU A 56 10.41 -3.94 16.78
N ARG A 57 10.93 -4.86 17.61
CA ARG A 57 11.14 -6.24 17.19
C ARG A 57 9.82 -6.92 16.83
N GLU A 58 8.81 -6.72 17.65
CA GLU A 58 7.47 -7.23 17.42
C GLU A 58 6.83 -6.68 16.13
N ALA A 59 7.02 -5.39 15.86
CA ALA A 59 6.59 -4.72 14.63
C ALA A 59 7.24 -5.33 13.38
N ARG A 60 8.56 -5.58 13.43
CA ARG A 60 9.33 -6.18 12.32
C ARG A 60 8.88 -7.61 12.02
N GLU A 61 8.66 -8.45 13.05
CA GLU A 61 8.17 -9.82 12.87
C GLU A 61 6.77 -9.84 12.25
N ARG A 62 5.89 -8.95 12.70
CA ARG A 62 4.55 -8.79 12.10
C ARG A 62 4.63 -8.32 10.65
N ALA A 63 5.48 -7.34 10.36
CA ALA A 63 5.66 -6.83 9.01
C ALA A 63 6.09 -7.95 8.05
N LEU A 64 7.08 -8.75 8.45
CA LEU A 64 7.53 -9.91 7.68
C LEU A 64 6.40 -10.94 7.47
N SER A 65 5.62 -11.26 8.52
CA SER A 65 4.48 -12.19 8.41
C SER A 65 3.34 -11.66 7.52
N MET A 66 3.15 -10.34 7.45
CA MET A 66 2.18 -9.71 6.55
C MET A 66 2.67 -9.78 5.11
N LEU A 67 3.92 -9.36 4.87
CA LEU A 67 4.56 -9.33 3.56
C LEU A 67 4.75 -10.73 2.95
N SER A 68 4.88 -11.77 3.78
CA SER A 68 4.93 -13.15 3.29
C SER A 68 3.61 -13.65 2.69
N ARG A 69 2.50 -12.94 2.93
CA ARG A 69 1.15 -13.33 2.46
C ARG A 69 0.67 -12.47 1.29
N GLN A 70 1.05 -11.19 1.25
CA GLN A 70 0.68 -10.26 0.19
C GLN A 70 1.58 -9.01 0.21
N ASP A 71 1.64 -8.34 -0.94
CA ASP A 71 2.31 -7.06 -1.08
C ASP A 71 1.51 -5.94 -0.37
N TYR A 72 2.22 -5.01 0.28
CA TYR A 72 1.64 -3.82 0.91
C TYR A 72 2.33 -2.57 0.39
N THR A 73 1.59 -1.46 0.34
CA THR A 73 2.21 -0.13 0.29
C THR A 73 2.83 0.21 1.64
N ALA A 74 3.80 1.13 1.69
CA ALA A 74 4.38 1.58 2.96
C ALA A 74 3.31 2.10 3.92
N HIS A 75 2.39 2.92 3.40
CA HIS A 75 1.23 3.42 4.14
C HIS A 75 0.33 2.29 4.64
N GLY A 76 -0.06 1.36 3.75
CA GLY A 76 -0.95 0.26 4.12
C GLY A 76 -0.34 -0.72 5.12
N LEU A 77 0.97 -0.94 5.05
CA LEU A 77 1.70 -1.76 6.03
C LEU A 77 1.73 -1.05 7.39
N ARG A 78 2.08 0.24 7.42
CA ARG A 78 2.11 1.04 8.64
C ARG A 78 0.74 1.04 9.33
N ASP A 79 -0.32 1.39 8.61
CA ASP A 79 -1.69 1.46 9.12
C ASP A 79 -2.22 0.12 9.66
N ARG A 80 -1.62 -0.99 9.21
CA ARG A 80 -1.93 -2.33 9.75
C ARG A 80 -1.11 -2.65 10.98
N LEU A 81 0.16 -2.25 11.03
CA LEU A 81 1.04 -2.43 12.18
C LEU A 81 0.57 -1.61 13.39
N THR A 82 0.09 -0.39 13.19
CA THR A 82 -0.37 0.51 14.27
C THR A 82 -1.58 -0.01 15.06
N ARG A 83 -2.22 -1.08 14.58
CA ARG A 83 -3.26 -1.81 15.33
C ARG A 83 -2.70 -2.73 16.40
N HIS A 84 -1.38 -2.93 16.42
CA HIS A 84 -0.71 -3.91 17.25
C HIS A 84 0.47 -3.35 18.03
N VAL A 85 1.09 -2.29 17.52
CA VAL A 85 2.28 -1.63 18.10
C VAL A 85 2.13 -0.11 17.98
N GLY A 86 2.94 0.64 18.72
CA GLY A 86 3.05 2.09 18.62
C GLY A 86 3.45 2.59 17.24
N GLU A 87 3.07 3.83 16.93
CA GLU A 87 3.32 4.50 15.64
C GLU A 87 4.82 4.52 15.29
N GLU A 88 5.67 4.77 16.28
CA GLU A 88 7.11 4.88 16.06
C GLU A 88 7.74 3.52 15.68
N ALA A 89 7.36 2.46 16.39
CA ALA A 89 7.78 1.09 16.06
C ALA A 89 7.26 0.65 14.69
N ALA A 90 6.01 0.98 14.34
CA ALA A 90 5.44 0.72 13.03
C ALA A 90 6.22 1.45 11.92
N ARG A 91 6.50 2.75 12.10
CA ARG A 91 7.27 3.57 11.16
C ARG A 91 8.66 2.97 10.92
N GLN A 92 9.40 2.69 11.98
CA GLN A 92 10.75 2.11 11.87
C GLN A 92 10.75 0.71 11.26
N ALA A 93 9.72 -0.10 11.54
CA ALA A 93 9.57 -1.40 10.89
C ALA A 93 9.35 -1.25 9.38
N VAL A 94 8.48 -0.33 8.96
CA VAL A 94 8.22 -0.05 7.53
C VAL A 94 9.46 0.45 6.82
N GLU A 95 10.20 1.41 7.38
CA GLU A 95 11.46 1.88 6.79
C GLU A 95 12.46 0.73 6.66
N ARG A 96 12.57 -0.14 7.67
CA ARG A 96 13.42 -1.32 7.55
C ARG A 96 12.97 -2.26 6.43
N MET A 97 11.66 -2.44 6.22
CA MET A 97 11.16 -3.27 5.11
C MET A 97 11.44 -2.63 3.74
N LYS A 98 11.44 -1.30 3.65
CA LYS A 98 11.83 -0.56 2.43
C LYS A 98 13.31 -0.72 2.12
N GLU A 99 14.18 -0.56 3.12
CA GLU A 99 15.64 -0.79 2.98
C GLU A 99 15.96 -2.21 2.50
N LEU A 100 15.17 -3.20 2.93
CA LEU A 100 15.32 -4.59 2.51
C LEU A 100 14.70 -4.89 1.13
N GLY A 101 14.07 -3.90 0.48
CA GLY A 101 13.37 -4.07 -0.81
C GLY A 101 12.09 -4.91 -0.73
N LEU A 102 11.58 -5.15 0.47
CA LEU A 102 10.35 -5.92 0.71
C LEU A 102 9.10 -5.05 0.55
N VAL A 103 9.23 -3.74 0.79
CA VAL A 103 8.22 -2.73 0.46
C VAL A 103 8.80 -1.84 -0.64
N ASP A 104 8.05 -1.69 -1.72
CA ASP A 104 8.43 -0.90 -2.89
C ASP A 104 7.15 -0.32 -3.49
N ASP A 105 6.90 0.96 -3.16
CA ASP A 105 5.67 1.66 -3.56
C ASP A 105 5.65 1.96 -5.06
N GLU A 106 6.81 2.15 -5.70
CA GLU A 106 6.91 2.38 -7.14
C GLU A 106 6.54 1.10 -7.91
N ARG A 107 7.15 -0.03 -7.55
CA ARG A 107 6.84 -1.34 -8.12
C ARG A 107 5.39 -1.74 -7.87
N TYR A 108 4.88 -1.46 -6.67
CA TYR A 108 3.47 -1.69 -6.33
C TYR A 108 2.56 -0.85 -7.22
N ALA A 109 2.85 0.45 -7.35
CA ALA A 109 2.04 1.39 -8.11
C ALA A 109 1.97 1.00 -9.59
N ALA A 110 3.10 0.65 -10.22
CA ALA A 110 3.15 0.21 -11.60
C ALA A 110 2.27 -1.04 -11.85
N ARG A 111 2.44 -2.08 -11.03
CA ARG A 111 1.64 -3.31 -11.14
C ARG A 111 0.15 -3.07 -10.93
N PHE A 112 -0.20 -2.29 -9.91
CA PHE A 112 -1.60 -2.02 -9.60
C PHE A 112 -2.26 -1.13 -10.65
N ALA A 113 -1.54 -0.14 -11.18
CA ALA A 113 -1.99 0.69 -12.29
C ALA A 113 -2.29 -0.17 -13.52
N GLN A 114 -1.37 -1.06 -13.90
CA GLN A 114 -1.56 -2.00 -15.01
C GLN A 114 -2.80 -2.88 -14.79
N GLU A 115 -2.98 -3.44 -13.59
CA GLU A 115 -4.16 -4.26 -13.28
C GLU A 115 -5.48 -3.48 -13.46
N LEU A 116 -5.53 -2.23 -12.97
CA LEU A 116 -6.70 -1.37 -13.11
C LEU A 116 -6.99 -1.02 -14.59
N SER A 117 -5.95 -0.76 -15.38
CA SER A 117 -6.10 -0.49 -16.81
C SER A 117 -6.64 -1.72 -17.55
N GLU A 118 -5.99 -2.87 -17.39
CA GLU A 118 -6.31 -4.08 -18.15
C GLU A 118 -7.64 -4.72 -17.73
N ARG A 119 -7.88 -4.86 -16.41
CA ARG A 119 -9.03 -5.61 -15.90
C ARG A 119 -10.27 -4.76 -15.64
N ARG A 120 -10.12 -3.45 -15.47
CA ARG A 120 -11.22 -2.53 -15.17
C ARG A 120 -11.43 -1.46 -16.23
N HIS A 121 -10.50 -1.34 -17.20
CA HIS A 121 -10.52 -0.31 -18.25
C HIS A 121 -10.59 1.10 -17.65
N TYR A 122 -9.94 1.31 -16.51
CA TYR A 122 -9.83 2.62 -15.90
C TYR A 122 -8.85 3.48 -16.68
N GLY A 123 -9.18 4.76 -16.83
CA GLY A 123 -8.28 5.75 -17.39
C GLY A 123 -7.39 6.37 -16.32
N ALA A 124 -6.38 7.10 -16.79
CA ALA A 124 -5.31 7.74 -16.02
C ALA A 124 -5.80 8.46 -14.75
N ALA A 125 -6.87 9.25 -14.85
CA ALA A 125 -7.37 10.05 -13.72
C ALA A 125 -7.90 9.16 -12.58
N ARG A 126 -8.61 8.08 -12.93
CA ARG A 126 -9.16 7.16 -11.93
C ARG A 126 -8.08 6.27 -11.34
N ILE A 127 -7.12 5.82 -12.14
CA ILE A 127 -5.97 5.05 -11.65
C ILE A 127 -5.18 5.87 -10.61
N ARG A 128 -4.86 7.14 -10.89
CA ARG A 128 -4.22 8.03 -9.90
C ARG A 128 -5.01 8.15 -8.61
N GLN A 129 -6.34 8.23 -8.70
CA GLN A 129 -7.20 8.29 -7.51
C GLN A 129 -7.12 7.00 -6.68
N GLU A 130 -7.18 5.83 -7.31
CA GLU A 130 -7.09 4.55 -6.59
C GLU A 130 -5.71 4.34 -5.96
N LEU A 131 -4.62 4.76 -6.62
CA LEU A 131 -3.28 4.74 -6.05
C LEU A 131 -3.17 5.61 -4.81
N ARG A 132 -3.65 6.86 -4.87
CA ARG A 132 -3.66 7.77 -3.72
C ARG A 132 -4.50 7.24 -2.55
N ARG A 133 -5.63 6.58 -2.83
CA ARG A 133 -6.44 5.91 -1.80
C ARG A 133 -5.69 4.79 -1.08
N ARG A 134 -4.65 4.22 -1.69
CA ARG A 134 -3.75 3.23 -1.08
C ARG A 134 -2.52 3.85 -0.41
N GLY A 135 -2.46 5.18 -0.34
CA GLY A 135 -1.37 5.91 0.28
C GLY A 135 -0.12 6.06 -0.59
N ILE A 136 -0.21 5.80 -1.90
CA ILE A 136 0.85 6.14 -2.84
C ILE A 136 0.87 7.67 -3.04
N ASP A 137 2.05 8.27 -2.98
CA ASP A 137 2.23 9.71 -3.14
C ASP A 137 1.92 10.17 -4.58
N SER A 138 1.75 11.49 -4.75
CA SER A 138 1.33 12.04 -6.04
C SER A 138 2.35 11.86 -7.16
N GLN A 139 3.65 11.85 -6.86
CA GLN A 139 4.70 11.72 -7.85
C GLN A 139 4.78 10.28 -8.34
N THR A 140 4.84 9.31 -7.42
CA THR A 140 4.84 7.88 -7.75
C THR A 140 3.58 7.49 -8.51
N ALA A 141 2.41 8.00 -8.10
CA ALA A 141 1.16 7.75 -8.82
C ALA A 141 1.15 8.36 -10.23
N ALA A 142 1.79 9.52 -10.43
CA ALA A 142 1.91 10.13 -11.75
C ALA A 142 2.85 9.32 -12.66
N GLN A 143 4.00 8.88 -12.14
CA GLN A 143 4.96 8.04 -12.86
C GLN A 143 4.35 6.70 -13.29
N ALA A 144 3.64 6.02 -12.39
CA ALA A 144 2.98 4.75 -12.69
C ALA A 144 1.96 4.87 -13.82
N VAL A 145 1.27 6.02 -13.92
CA VAL A 145 0.29 6.27 -14.99
C VAL A 145 0.96 6.73 -16.28
N ALA A 146 2.01 7.55 -16.22
CA ALA A 146 2.77 7.96 -17.41
C ALA A 146 3.35 6.74 -18.14
N ALA A 147 3.87 5.75 -17.40
CA ALA A 147 4.35 4.49 -17.97
C ALA A 147 3.24 3.67 -18.67
N LEU A 148 1.96 3.86 -18.29
CA LEU A 148 0.84 3.23 -18.98
C LEU A 148 0.45 3.98 -20.24
N GLU A 149 0.50 5.31 -20.25
CA GLU A 149 0.12 6.17 -21.39
C GLU A 149 1.03 5.97 -22.62
N GLU A 150 2.22 5.39 -22.44
CA GLU A 150 3.01 4.85 -23.56
C GLU A 150 2.23 3.80 -24.38
N ASN A 151 1.24 3.15 -23.76
CA ASN A 151 0.26 2.28 -24.42
C ASN A 151 -1.01 3.09 -24.72
N ASP A 152 -1.34 3.28 -26.00
CA ASP A 152 -2.49 4.10 -26.44
C ASP A 152 -3.81 3.72 -25.71
N PRO A 153 -4.44 4.65 -24.95
CA PRO A 153 -5.64 4.35 -24.16
C PRO A 153 -6.86 3.94 -25.01
N GLN A 154 -6.80 4.15 -26.33
CA GLN A 154 -7.90 3.84 -27.25
C GLN A 154 -8.32 2.37 -27.19
N ALA A 155 -7.39 1.43 -27.03
CA ALA A 155 -7.72 0.01 -26.96
C ALA A 155 -8.68 -0.31 -25.79
N HIS A 156 -8.44 0.29 -24.63
CA HIS A 156 -9.27 0.10 -23.45
C HIS A 156 -10.64 0.78 -23.59
N ILE A 157 -10.69 1.98 -24.15
CA ILE A 157 -11.94 2.70 -24.40
C ILE A 157 -12.80 1.92 -25.41
N LEU A 158 -12.21 1.47 -26.50
CA LEU A 158 -12.87 0.70 -27.55
C LEU A 158 -13.42 -0.63 -27.01
N ALA A 159 -12.68 -1.33 -26.16
CA ALA A 159 -13.15 -2.56 -25.50
C ALA A 159 -14.43 -2.32 -24.68
N VAL A 160 -14.53 -1.18 -23.97
CA VAL A 160 -15.74 -0.80 -23.23
C VAL A 160 -16.90 -0.49 -24.18
N LEU A 161 -16.64 0.26 -25.26
CA LEU A 161 -17.65 0.61 -26.26
C LEU A 161 -18.23 -0.63 -26.93
N LEU A 162 -17.39 -1.53 -27.46
CA LEU A 162 -17.81 -2.77 -28.12
C LEU A 162 -18.64 -3.66 -27.20
N LYS A 163 -18.21 -3.81 -25.93
CA LYS A 163 -18.84 -4.72 -24.99
C LYS A 163 -20.13 -4.19 -24.38
N LYS A 164 -20.17 -2.90 -24.01
CA LYS A 164 -21.27 -2.32 -23.22
C LYS A 164 -22.16 -1.37 -24.00
N TYR A 165 -21.65 -0.78 -25.08
CA TYR A 165 -22.34 0.25 -25.85
C TYR A 165 -22.27 0.01 -27.37
N PRO A 166 -22.55 -1.22 -27.87
CA PRO A 166 -22.39 -1.53 -29.30
C PRO A 166 -23.27 -0.66 -30.22
N ARG A 167 -24.36 -0.08 -29.70
CA ARG A 167 -25.27 0.81 -30.45
C ARG A 167 -24.85 2.28 -30.47
N ALA A 168 -23.77 2.67 -29.81
CA ALA A 168 -23.34 4.07 -29.74
C ALA A 168 -23.08 4.70 -31.11
N ALA A 169 -22.77 3.90 -32.14
CA ALA A 169 -22.57 4.38 -33.51
C ALA A 169 -23.85 4.91 -34.19
N GLY A 170 -25.03 4.44 -33.80
CA GLY A 170 -26.30 4.79 -34.44
C GLY A 170 -27.34 5.42 -33.50
N ASP A 171 -27.06 5.50 -32.20
CA ASP A 171 -27.98 6.00 -31.18
C ASP A 171 -27.29 7.06 -30.30
N GLU A 172 -27.71 8.31 -30.48
CA GLU A 172 -27.18 9.47 -29.76
C GLU A 172 -27.39 9.37 -28.23
N THR A 173 -28.50 8.78 -27.80
CA THR A 173 -28.77 8.59 -26.37
C THR A 173 -27.79 7.58 -25.78
N VAL A 174 -27.50 6.49 -26.50
CA VAL A 174 -26.49 5.50 -26.10
C VAL A 174 -25.09 6.10 -26.13
N ARG A 175 -24.76 6.90 -27.14
CA ARG A 175 -23.48 7.61 -27.25
C ARG A 175 -23.23 8.55 -26.07
N ARG A 176 -24.22 9.36 -25.69
CA ARG A 176 -24.12 10.24 -24.50
C ARG A 176 -23.94 9.46 -23.20
N ARG A 177 -24.62 8.31 -23.06
CA ARG A 177 -24.42 7.41 -21.90
C ARG A 177 -23.00 6.82 -21.87
N ALA A 178 -22.48 6.42 -23.03
CA ALA A 178 -21.12 5.89 -23.17
C ALA A 178 -20.08 6.96 -22.80
N TRP A 179 -20.22 8.18 -23.30
CA TRP A 179 -19.39 9.34 -22.94
C TRP A 179 -19.29 9.50 -21.42
N GLY A 180 -20.43 9.66 -20.74
CA GLY A 180 -20.45 9.85 -19.29
C GLY A 180 -19.88 8.66 -18.52
N ALA A 181 -20.07 7.43 -19.02
CA ALA A 181 -19.50 6.24 -18.39
C ALA A 181 -17.97 6.20 -18.51
N LEU A 182 -17.41 6.53 -19.68
CA LEU A 182 -15.97 6.57 -19.93
C LEU A 182 -15.27 7.66 -19.11
N LEU A 183 -15.90 8.84 -18.96
CA LEU A 183 -15.39 9.88 -18.05
C LEU A 183 -15.38 9.42 -16.59
N ARG A 184 -16.42 8.71 -16.13
CA ARG A 184 -16.42 8.09 -14.78
C ARG A 184 -15.41 6.96 -14.64
N LEU A 185 -14.95 6.36 -15.74
CA LEU A 185 -13.82 5.44 -15.73
C LEU A 185 -12.48 6.17 -15.68
N GLY A 186 -12.45 7.49 -15.83
CA GLY A 186 -11.24 8.32 -15.67
C GLY A 186 -10.48 8.58 -16.96
N HIS A 187 -11.08 8.31 -18.13
CA HIS A 187 -10.52 8.67 -19.43
C HIS A 187 -10.63 10.17 -19.68
N SER A 188 -9.67 10.74 -20.39
CA SER A 188 -9.68 12.16 -20.73
C SER A 188 -10.80 12.47 -21.75
N PRO A 189 -11.40 13.67 -21.74
CA PRO A 189 -12.39 14.05 -22.75
C PRO A 189 -11.89 13.91 -24.19
N SER A 190 -10.60 14.21 -24.43
CA SER A 190 -9.99 14.10 -25.76
C SER A 190 -9.85 12.65 -26.21
N ASP A 191 -9.42 11.73 -25.33
CA ASP A 191 -9.33 10.31 -25.66
C ASP A 191 -10.71 9.68 -25.89
N VAL A 192 -11.70 10.07 -25.09
CA VAL A 192 -13.09 9.60 -25.26
C VAL A 192 -13.67 10.10 -26.57
N ARG A 193 -13.46 11.38 -26.92
CA ARG A 193 -13.92 11.95 -28.20
C ARG A 193 -13.29 11.20 -29.38
N ARG A 194 -11.96 11.07 -29.38
CA ARG A 194 -11.19 10.33 -30.41
C ARG A 194 -11.73 8.90 -30.59
N ALA A 195 -11.98 8.20 -29.49
CA ALA A 195 -12.47 6.82 -29.53
C ALA A 195 -13.90 6.71 -30.06
N LEU A 196 -14.79 7.60 -29.64
CA LEU A 196 -16.18 7.63 -30.11
C LEU A 196 -16.25 8.00 -31.59
N ASP A 197 -15.45 8.96 -32.05
CA ASP A 197 -15.41 9.35 -33.46
C ASP A 197 -14.94 8.19 -34.33
N ALA A 198 -13.88 7.49 -33.91
CA ALA A 198 -13.41 6.27 -34.57
C ALA A 198 -14.48 5.17 -34.55
N PHE A 199 -15.13 4.95 -33.40
CA PHE A 199 -16.17 3.92 -33.22
C PHE A 199 -17.43 4.19 -34.05
N CYS A 200 -17.81 5.46 -34.21
CA CYS A 200 -19.01 5.87 -34.95
C CYS A 200 -18.74 6.09 -36.46
N GLY A 201 -17.52 5.84 -36.94
CA GLY A 201 -17.18 5.96 -38.37
C GLY A 201 -17.02 7.40 -38.86
N GLY A 202 -16.43 8.29 -38.08
CA GLY A 202 -15.95 9.60 -38.56
C GLY A 202 -17.03 10.61 -38.94
N ARG A 203 -18.24 10.50 -38.37
CA ARG A 203 -19.28 11.55 -38.48
C ARG A 203 -19.64 12.09 -37.09
N SER A 204 -18.79 12.94 -36.53
CA SER A 204 -19.18 13.79 -35.41
C SER A 204 -18.30 15.03 -35.32
N GLY A 205 -18.50 15.97 -36.25
CA GLY A 205 -18.14 17.36 -35.99
C GLY A 205 -19.16 17.96 -35.03
N TYR A 206 -19.00 17.76 -33.73
CA TYR A 206 -19.80 18.45 -32.71
C TYR A 206 -19.00 18.63 -31.42
N ASP A 207 -18.88 19.89 -31.01
CA ASP A 207 -18.31 20.28 -29.72
C ASP A 207 -19.27 19.97 -28.58
N PHE A 208 -18.77 19.18 -27.64
CA PHE A 208 -19.29 19.15 -26.27
C PHE A 208 -18.49 20.17 -25.47
N ASP A 209 -19.03 21.39 -25.38
CA ASP A 209 -18.74 22.36 -24.30
C ASP A 209 -19.35 21.88 -22.97
#